data_AF-A0A7S2DNI2-F1
#
_entry.id   AF-A0A7S2DNI2-F1
#
_cell.length_a   1.000
_cell.length_b   1.000
_cell.length_c   1.000
_cell.angle_alpha   90.00
_cell.angle_beta   90.00
_cell.angle_gamma   90.00
#
_symmetry.space_group_name_H-M   'P 1'
#
loop_
_entity.id
_entity.type
_entity.pdbx_description
1 polymer ?
#
loop_
_entity_poly.entity_id
_entity_poly.type
_entity_poly.pdbx_seq_one_letter_code
_entity_poly.pdbx_strand_id
1 'polypeptide(L)'
;SDASVPGEGEHKIMDYIRCARQQPGYSPETVHCICGEDADLIMLGLALHEEHVLILRKKMPWEAEQGDTKPEEPNHEDGEEGNKGENNPDAAPHGFFLLRISVLRAYLRESLCTPFLHVSEIKNASLESSPVIIAEKEGIDEILDDGDDRT
;
A
#
# COMPACT_ATOMS: atom_id res chain seq x y z
N SER A 1 -17.11 12.15 16.56
CA SER A 1 -16.76 13.28 15.68
C SER A 1 -17.67 13.18 14.49
N ASP A 2 -18.73 13.98 14.45
CA ASP A 2 -19.66 14.03 13.31
C ASP A 2 -19.31 15.22 12.39
N ALA A 3 -20.13 15.46 11.37
CA ALA A 3 -19.94 16.56 10.43
C ALA A 3 -20.13 17.96 11.04
N SER A 4 -20.64 18.06 12.28
CA SER A 4 -20.80 19.36 12.97
C SER A 4 -19.48 19.90 13.52
N VAL A 5 -18.49 19.03 13.71
CA VAL A 5 -17.14 19.42 14.13
C VAL A 5 -16.34 19.85 12.89
N PRO A 6 -15.66 21.01 12.88
CA PRO A 6 -14.85 21.43 11.74
C PRO A 6 -13.62 20.51 11.55
N GLY A 7 -13.16 20.38 10.30
CA GLY A 7 -11.96 19.62 9.93
C GLY A 7 -12.25 18.32 9.17
N GLU A 8 -11.30 17.90 8.34
CA GLU A 8 -11.36 16.64 7.58
C GLU A 8 -11.26 15.43 8.51
N GLY A 9 -11.92 14.33 8.12
CA GLY A 9 -12.00 13.12 8.94
C GLY A 9 -10.64 12.52 9.26
N GLU A 10 -9.76 12.42 8.26
CA GLU A 10 -8.41 11.87 8.42
C GLU A 10 -7.58 12.69 9.41
N HIS A 11 -7.57 14.01 9.28
CA HIS A 11 -6.83 14.90 10.17
C HIS A 11 -7.35 14.84 11.61
N LYS A 12 -8.68 14.75 11.79
CA LYS A 12 -9.27 14.52 13.12
C LYS A 12 -8.83 13.21 13.76
N ILE A 13 -8.70 12.14 12.98
CA ILE A 13 -8.20 10.85 13.47
C ILE A 13 -6.74 11.00 13.89
N MET A 14 -5.91 11.64 13.07
CA MET A 14 -4.50 11.87 13.39
C MET A 14 -4.33 12.68 14.68
N ASP A 15 -5.12 13.74 14.85
CA ASP A 15 -5.10 14.57 16.04
C ASP A 15 -5.59 13.83 17.28
N TYR A 16 -6.61 12.98 17.14
CA TYR A 16 -7.05 12.11 18.22
C TYR A 16 -5.92 11.18 18.70
N ILE A 17 -5.24 10.49 17.78
CA ILE A 17 -4.14 9.57 18.12
C ILE A 17 -3.00 10.33 18.82
N ARG A 18 -2.62 11.50 18.30
CA ARG A 18 -1.58 12.35 18.93
C ARG A 18 -1.97 12.80 20.33
N CYS A 19 -3.23 13.16 20.55
CA CYS A 19 -3.75 13.53 21.86
C CYS A 19 -3.79 12.33 22.81
N ALA A 20 -4.18 11.15 22.31
CA ALA A 20 -4.24 9.91 23.08
C ALA A 20 -2.84 9.49 23.57
N ARG A 21 -1.82 9.57 22.70
CA ARG A 21 -0.43 9.28 23.09
C ARG A 21 0.04 10.14 24.27
N GLN A 22 -0.42 11.39 24.36
CA GLN A 22 -0.03 12.31 25.41
C GLN A 22 -0.74 12.06 26.75
N GLN A 23 -1.75 11.20 26.78
CA GLN A 23 -2.49 10.92 28.02
C GLN A 23 -1.71 10.03 28.97
N PRO A 24 -1.80 10.27 30.30
CA PRO A 24 -1.20 9.39 31.28
C PRO A 24 -1.83 8.00 31.21
N GLY A 25 -0.98 6.96 31.17
CA GLY A 25 -1.42 5.58 31.07
C GLY A 25 -1.65 5.07 29.64
N TYR A 26 -1.35 5.87 28.62
CA TYR A 26 -1.32 5.38 27.24
C TYR A 26 -0.26 4.29 27.08
N SER A 27 -0.64 3.16 26.46
CA SER A 27 0.27 2.04 26.21
C SER A 27 0.97 2.21 24.85
N PRO A 28 2.31 2.15 24.77
CA PRO A 28 3.04 2.11 23.50
C PRO A 28 2.66 0.91 22.60
N GLU A 29 2.18 -0.17 23.19
CA GLU A 29 1.73 -1.39 22.48
C GLU A 29 0.34 -1.21 21.83
N THR A 30 -0.25 -0.02 21.89
CA THR A 30 -1.56 0.24 21.28
C THR A 30 -1.46 0.12 19.76
N VAL A 31 -2.29 -0.76 19.19
CA VAL A 31 -2.37 -0.97 17.74
C VAL A 31 -3.46 -0.10 17.13
N HIS A 32 -3.08 0.80 16.24
CA HIS A 32 -3.99 1.65 15.48
C HIS A 32 -4.28 1.03 14.12
N CYS A 33 -5.56 0.82 13.80
CA CYS A 33 -6.00 0.40 12.46
C CYS A 33 -6.83 1.52 11.84
N ILE A 34 -6.32 2.12 10.77
CA ILE A 34 -6.97 3.22 10.05
C ILE A 34 -7.53 2.65 8.75
N CYS A 35 -8.83 2.78 8.55
CA CYS A 35 -9.50 2.33 7.33
C CYS A 35 -9.78 3.51 6.41
N GLY A 36 -9.40 3.40 5.14
CA GLY A 36 -9.73 4.41 4.12
C GLY A 36 -9.09 4.13 2.77
N GLU A 37 -9.54 4.86 1.76
CA GLU A 37 -9.09 4.74 0.36
C GLU A 37 -8.03 5.80 -0.01
N ASP A 38 -7.91 6.84 0.80
CA ASP A 38 -6.99 7.96 0.53
C ASP A 38 -5.53 7.50 0.62
N ALA A 39 -4.73 7.92 -0.36
CA ALA A 39 -3.30 7.63 -0.40
C ALA A 39 -2.54 8.35 0.73
N ASP A 40 -3.08 9.48 1.19
CA ASP A 40 -2.48 10.34 2.22
C ASP A 40 -2.37 9.62 3.56
N LEU A 41 -3.23 8.62 3.82
CA LEU A 41 -3.18 7.80 5.03
C LEU A 41 -1.82 7.14 5.26
N ILE A 42 -1.07 6.79 4.20
CA ILE A 42 0.27 6.22 4.31
C ILE A 42 1.23 7.24 4.92
N MET A 43 1.22 8.46 4.37
CA MET A 43 2.11 9.53 4.80
C MET A 43 1.73 10.02 6.21
N LEU A 44 0.43 10.13 6.46
CA LEU A 44 -0.09 10.49 7.78
C LEU A 44 0.23 9.41 8.83
N GLY A 45 0.09 8.12 8.48
CA GLY A 45 0.47 7.00 9.34
C GLY A 45 1.97 6.98 9.69
N LEU A 46 2.82 7.35 8.73
CA LEU A 46 4.25 7.55 8.99
C LEU A 46 4.46 8.72 9.98
N ALA A 47 3.79 9.85 9.74
CA ALA A 47 3.88 11.07 10.56
C ALA A 47 3.29 10.93 11.98
N LEU A 48 2.52 9.89 12.27
CA LEU A 48 2.04 9.60 13.62
C LEU A 48 3.18 9.22 14.59
N HIS A 49 4.29 8.67 14.10
CA HIS A 49 5.38 8.12 14.94
C HIS A 49 4.95 7.04 15.95
N GLU A 50 3.76 6.45 15.80
CA GLU A 50 3.32 5.26 16.56
C GLU A 50 3.94 3.99 15.98
N GLU A 51 4.40 3.05 16.81
CA GLU A 51 5.03 1.80 16.36
C GLU A 51 4.06 0.90 15.59
N HIS A 52 2.85 0.72 16.12
CA HIS A 52 1.87 -0.23 15.59
C HIS A 52 0.74 0.49 14.85
N VAL A 53 1.00 0.92 13.62
CA VAL A 53 -0.02 1.48 12.72
C VAL A 53 -0.27 0.55 11.53
N LEU A 54 -1.54 0.25 11.30
CA LEU A 54 -2.07 -0.52 10.19
C LEU A 54 -2.98 0.37 9.34
N ILE A 55 -2.89 0.25 8.02
CA ILE A 55 -3.86 0.84 7.09
C ILE A 55 -4.62 -0.28 6.42
N LEU A 56 -5.94 -0.27 6.58
CA LEU A 56 -6.86 -1.19 5.93
C LEU A 56 -7.48 -0.48 4.71
N ARG A 57 -7.19 -1.01 3.51
CA ARG A 57 -7.70 -0.47 2.25
C ARG A 57 -8.56 -1.52 1.56
N LYS A 58 -9.75 -1.15 1.11
CA LYS A 58 -10.60 -2.05 0.32
C LYS A 58 -9.96 -2.30 -1.05
N LYS A 59 -10.01 -3.55 -1.52
CA LYS A 59 -9.60 -3.91 -2.88
C LYS A 59 -10.64 -3.42 -3.89
N MET A 60 -10.17 -2.75 -4.92
CA MET A 60 -11.00 -2.33 -6.02
C MET A 60 -11.23 -3.48 -7.01
N PRO A 61 -12.34 -3.47 -7.77
CA PRO A 61 -12.67 -4.57 -8.69
C PRO A 61 -11.58 -4.88 -9.72
N TRP A 62 -10.80 -3.86 -10.12
CA TRP A 62 -9.71 -3.98 -11.07
C TRP A 62 -8.37 -4.43 -10.44
N GLU A 63 -8.30 -4.48 -9.10
CA GLU A 63 -7.16 -4.99 -8.32
C GLU A 63 -7.35 -6.46 -7.90
N ALA A 64 -8.54 -7.03 -8.14
CA ALA A 64 -8.75 -8.46 -8.04
C ALA A 64 -7.89 -9.12 -9.12
N GLU A 65 -7.02 -10.06 -8.72
CA GLU A 65 -6.27 -10.88 -9.68
C GLU A 65 -7.28 -11.41 -10.71
N GLN A 66 -6.95 -11.28 -12.00
CA GLN A 66 -7.71 -11.89 -13.10
C GLN A 66 -7.56 -13.43 -13.04
N GLY A 67 -7.96 -14.03 -11.93
CA GLY A 67 -8.16 -15.46 -11.78
C GLY A 67 -9.55 -15.80 -12.29
N ASP A 68 -9.66 -15.98 -13.60
CA ASP A 68 -10.59 -16.87 -14.33
C ASP A 68 -11.99 -17.17 -13.78
N THR A 69 -12.64 -16.25 -13.07
CA THR A 69 -14.09 -16.24 -12.91
C THR A 69 -14.64 -15.08 -13.70
N LYS A 70 -14.93 -15.36 -14.98
CA LYS A 70 -15.84 -14.52 -15.76
C LYS A 70 -17.09 -14.24 -14.92
N PRO A 71 -17.56 -12.99 -14.81
CA PRO A 71 -18.94 -12.78 -14.42
C PRO A 71 -19.80 -13.45 -15.49
N GLU A 72 -20.52 -14.51 -15.12
CA GLU A 72 -21.53 -15.10 -16.00
C GLU A 72 -22.49 -13.97 -16.40
N GLU A 73 -22.58 -13.71 -17.70
CA GLU A 73 -23.62 -12.82 -18.23
C GLU A 73 -24.97 -13.41 -17.82
N PRO A 74 -25.89 -12.61 -17.25
CA PRO A 74 -27.17 -13.11 -16.81
C PRO A 74 -27.99 -13.50 -18.04
N ASN A 75 -28.03 -14.81 -18.32
CA ASN A 75 -29.01 -15.39 -19.23
C ASN A 75 -30.41 -15.05 -18.68
N HIS A 76 -31.16 -14.34 -19.50
CA HIS A 76 -32.60 -14.21 -19.38
C HIS A 76 -33.18 -15.63 -19.45
N GLU A 77 -33.81 -16.12 -18.36
CA GLU A 77 -35.02 -16.95 -18.38
C GLU A 77 -35.44 -17.34 -16.93
N ASP A 78 -36.68 -16.95 -16.61
CA ASP A 78 -37.63 -17.52 -15.65
C ASP A 78 -37.31 -17.56 -14.13
N GLY A 79 -37.66 -16.45 -13.47
CA GLY A 79 -38.60 -16.42 -12.34
C GLY A 79 -38.43 -17.41 -11.18
N GLU A 80 -37.43 -17.19 -10.32
CA GLU A 80 -37.54 -17.45 -8.88
C GLU A 80 -36.86 -16.31 -8.10
N GLU A 81 -37.59 -15.70 -7.16
CA GLU A 81 -37.13 -14.61 -6.29
C GLU A 81 -36.06 -15.10 -5.30
N GLY A 82 -34.84 -15.32 -5.80
CA GLY A 82 -33.65 -15.47 -5.00
C GLY A 82 -33.18 -14.09 -4.53
N ASN A 83 -33.23 -13.88 -3.22
CA ASN A 83 -32.72 -12.72 -2.48
C ASN A 83 -31.49 -12.10 -3.15
N LYS A 84 -31.68 -10.97 -3.86
CA LYS A 84 -30.57 -10.14 -4.33
C LYS A 84 -29.84 -9.66 -3.10
N GLY A 85 -28.76 -10.36 -2.74
CA GLY A 85 -27.79 -9.92 -1.75
C GLY A 85 -27.53 -8.45 -2.02
N GLU A 86 -27.88 -7.65 -1.02
CA GLU A 86 -27.90 -6.21 -1.06
C GLU A 86 -26.60 -5.71 -1.70
N ASN A 87 -26.72 -4.77 -2.65
CA ASN A 87 -25.58 -4.04 -3.19
C ASN A 87 -24.99 -3.18 -2.06
N ASN A 88 -24.39 -3.80 -1.05
CA ASN A 88 -23.77 -3.10 0.04
C ASN A 88 -22.39 -2.66 -0.45
N PRO A 89 -22.16 -1.36 -0.73
CA PRO A 89 -20.85 -0.88 -1.14
C PRO A 89 -19.78 -1.19 -0.09
N ASP A 90 -20.14 -1.46 1.17
CA ASP A 90 -19.20 -1.82 2.24
C ASP A 90 -18.85 -3.31 2.30
N ALA A 91 -19.49 -4.17 1.50
CA ALA A 91 -19.25 -5.62 1.53
C ALA A 91 -17.83 -6.03 1.13
N ALA A 92 -17.03 -5.10 0.59
CA ALA A 92 -15.66 -5.31 0.13
C ALA A 92 -15.49 -6.66 -0.60
N PRO A 93 -16.26 -6.92 -1.68
CA PRO A 93 -16.38 -8.26 -2.27
C PRO A 93 -15.05 -8.82 -2.77
N HIS A 94 -14.07 -7.96 -3.06
CA HIS A 94 -12.73 -8.34 -3.50
C HIS A 94 -11.72 -8.47 -2.35
N GLY A 95 -12.13 -8.20 -1.11
CA GLY A 95 -11.29 -8.23 0.09
C GLY A 95 -10.61 -6.91 0.41
N PHE A 96 -9.55 -6.98 1.22
CA PHE A 96 -8.79 -5.82 1.71
C PHE A 96 -7.28 -6.02 1.53
N PHE A 97 -6.57 -4.92 1.37
CA PHE A 97 -5.14 -4.81 1.62
C PHE A 97 -4.91 -4.33 3.06
N LEU A 98 -3.89 -4.90 3.70
CA LEU A 98 -3.43 -4.47 5.01
C LEU A 98 -1.97 -4.03 4.92
N LEU A 99 -1.72 -2.73 5.04
CA LEU A 99 -0.39 -2.16 5.04
C LEU A 99 0.08 -1.95 6.48
N ARG A 100 1.26 -2.49 6.82
CA ARG A 100 1.92 -2.24 8.11
C ARG A 100 2.92 -1.10 7.99
N ILE A 101 2.67 0.00 8.68
CA ILE A 101 3.56 1.17 8.65
C ILE A 101 4.93 0.84 9.27
N SER A 102 4.99 -0.05 10.27
CA SER A 102 6.26 -0.50 10.86
C SER A 102 7.19 -1.15 9.84
N VAL A 103 6.64 -2.01 8.97
CA VAL A 103 7.39 -2.65 7.88
C VAL A 103 7.85 -1.62 6.86
N LEU A 104 6.97 -0.70 6.47
CA LEU A 104 7.33 0.38 5.55
C LEU A 104 8.46 1.26 6.11
N ARG A 105 8.43 1.59 7.41
CA ARG A 105 9.51 2.35 8.05
C ARG A 105 10.83 1.59 8.04
N ALA A 106 10.82 0.27 8.28
CA ALA A 106 12.03 -0.55 8.21
C ALA A 106 12.60 -0.54 6.77
N TYR A 107 11.74 -0.71 5.77
CA TYR A 107 12.14 -0.65 4.36
C TYR A 107 12.73 0.71 3.96
N LEU A 108 12.04 1.80 4.32
CA LEU A 108 12.52 3.16 4.05
C LEU A 108 13.83 3.46 4.79
N ARG A 109 13.99 2.97 6.01
CA ARG A 109 15.25 3.12 6.75
C ARG A 109 16.40 2.46 6.01
N GLU A 110 16.21 1.23 5.52
CA GLU A 110 17.24 0.54 4.75
C GLU A 110 17.52 1.29 3.45
N SER A 111 16.48 1.58 2.68
CA SER A 111 16.59 2.20 1.34
C SER A 111 17.20 3.60 1.37
N LEU A 112 16.98 4.38 2.43
CA LEU A 112 17.49 5.75 2.56
C LEU A 112 18.83 5.83 3.31
N CYS A 113 19.19 4.80 4.08
CA CYS A 113 20.44 4.79 4.83
C CYS A 113 21.60 4.10 4.07
N THR A 114 21.32 3.47 2.92
CA THR A 114 22.39 3.02 2.02
C THR A 114 23.16 4.25 1.52
N PRO A 115 24.48 4.36 1.80
CA PRO A 115 25.30 5.38 1.16
C PRO A 115 25.23 5.17 -0.36
N PHE A 116 25.27 6.26 -1.11
CA PHE A 116 25.34 6.27 -2.58
C PHE A 116 26.50 5.36 -3.01
N LEU A 117 26.23 4.10 -3.30
CA LEU A 117 27.24 3.18 -3.81
C LEU A 117 27.64 3.72 -5.18
N HIS A 118 28.87 4.20 -5.28
CA HIS A 118 29.44 4.65 -6.54
C HIS A 118 29.36 3.45 -7.50
N VAL A 119 28.91 3.68 -8.74
CA VAL A 119 28.63 2.62 -9.75
C VAL A 119 29.80 1.62 -9.92
N SER A 120 31.03 2.01 -9.57
CA SER A 120 32.20 1.14 -9.54
C SER A 120 32.16 0.01 -8.50
N GLU A 121 31.46 0.17 -7.37
CA GLU A 121 31.38 -0.84 -6.30
C GLU A 121 30.27 -1.88 -6.56
N ILE A 122 29.25 -1.50 -7.33
CA ILE A 122 28.14 -2.39 -7.73
C ILE A 122 28.64 -3.57 -8.58
N LYS A 123 29.72 -3.38 -9.37
CA LYS A 123 30.29 -4.46 -10.19
C LYS A 123 30.97 -5.58 -9.38
N ASN A 124 31.34 -5.32 -8.13
CA ASN A 124 32.05 -6.28 -7.27
C ASN A 124 31.22 -6.77 -6.09
N ALA A 125 30.06 -6.17 -5.82
CA ALA A 125 29.14 -6.63 -4.80
C ALA A 125 28.45 -7.90 -5.30
N SER A 126 28.87 -9.06 -4.76
CA SER A 126 28.24 -10.35 -5.02
C SER A 126 26.73 -10.27 -4.77
N LEU A 127 25.95 -10.64 -5.79
CA LEU A 127 24.48 -10.67 -5.81
C LEU A 127 23.85 -11.52 -4.67
N GLU A 128 24.64 -12.28 -3.92
CA GLU A 128 24.14 -13.22 -2.91
C GLU A 128 23.80 -12.58 -1.56
N SER A 129 24.20 -11.32 -1.31
CA SER A 129 24.08 -10.72 0.03
C SER A 129 22.94 -9.71 0.19
N SER A 130 22.28 -9.28 -0.89
CA SER A 130 21.35 -8.14 -0.80
C SER A 130 20.04 -8.44 -1.52
N PRO A 131 18.91 -8.63 -0.81
CA PRO A 131 17.61 -8.91 -1.40
C PRO A 131 17.04 -7.73 -2.21
N VAL A 132 17.73 -6.59 -2.24
CA VAL A 132 17.28 -5.33 -2.84
C VAL A 132 17.72 -5.18 -4.30
N ILE A 133 18.68 -5.99 -4.79
CA ILE A 133 19.12 -5.95 -6.20
C ILE A 133 18.41 -7.07 -6.99
N ILE A 134 17.08 -7.03 -7.05
CA ILE A 134 16.31 -7.85 -8.01
C ILE A 134 15.26 -6.95 -8.66
N ALA A 135 15.71 -5.96 -9.44
CA ALA A 135 14.81 -5.17 -10.28
C ALA A 135 15.52 -4.40 -11.40
N GLU A 136 16.65 -4.87 -11.95
CA GLU A 136 17.32 -4.12 -13.04
C GLU A 136 18.01 -5.01 -14.09
N LYS A 137 17.56 -6.26 -14.26
CA LYS A 137 18.15 -7.18 -15.27
C LYS A 137 17.31 -7.40 -16.53
N GLU A 138 16.11 -6.85 -16.62
CA GLU A 138 15.22 -7.04 -17.78
C GLU A 138 14.91 -5.66 -18.38
N GLY A 139 15.74 -5.16 -19.31
CA GLY A 139 15.35 -3.99 -20.11
C GLY A 139 16.41 -3.02 -20.62
N ILE A 140 17.71 -3.32 -20.56
CA ILE A 140 18.76 -2.37 -21.05
C ILE A 140 19.58 -2.94 -22.23
N ASP A 141 19.15 -4.03 -22.86
CA ASP A 141 19.86 -4.59 -24.03
C ASP A 141 19.39 -4.00 -25.38
N GLU A 142 18.47 -3.02 -25.39
CA GLU A 142 17.88 -2.49 -26.64
C GLU A 142 18.21 -1.02 -26.98
N ILE A 143 19.15 -0.37 -26.28
CA ILE A 143 19.50 1.04 -26.56
C ILE A 143 21.02 1.23 -26.63
N LEU A 144 21.70 0.49 -27.50
CA LEU A 144 23.01 0.86 -28.05
C LEU A 144 23.25 0.10 -29.37
N ASP A 145 22.53 0.45 -30.44
CA ASP A 145 23.03 0.25 -31.81
C ASP A 145 22.54 1.38 -32.72
N ASP A 146 23.11 2.57 -32.53
CA ASP A 146 23.07 3.65 -33.51
C ASP A 146 24.48 4.21 -33.68
N GLY A 147 25.16 3.70 -34.70
CA GLY A 147 26.14 4.43 -35.50
C GLY A 147 27.59 4.47 -34.99
N ASP A 148 28.46 3.68 -35.63
CA ASP A 148 29.58 4.19 -36.46
C ASP A 148 30.35 2.99 -37.04
N ASP A 149 30.24 2.73 -38.35
CA ASP A 149 31.45 2.40 -39.12
C ASP A 149 31.33 2.77 -40.59
N ARG A 150 32.45 3.27 -41.10
CA ARG A 150 32.67 3.92 -42.38
C ARG A 150 32.82 2.91 -43.51
N THR A 151 32.23 3.23 -44.67
CA THR A 151 32.91 3.20 -45.99
C THR A 151 32.23 4.17 -46.94
#